data_AF-A0A9D7ETT5-F1
#
_entry.id   AF-A0A9D7ETT5-F1
#
_cell.length_a   1.000
_cell.length_b   1.000
_cell.length_c   1.000
_cell.angle_alpha   90.00
_cell.angle_beta   90.00
_cell.angle_gamma   90.00
#
_symmetry.space_group_name_H-M   'P 1'
#
loop_
_entity.id
_entity.type
_entity.pdbx_description
1 polymer ?
#
loop_
_entity_poly.entity_id
_entity_poly.type
_entity_poly.pdbx_seq_one_letter_code
_entity_poly.pdbx_strand_id
1 'polypeptide(L)'
;MGYSDCSEFFTDQQEARMRCWTNAVLQNYLNLDVDADGIANASDNCPLVSNFGQTDADADTVGDACDNCLSTPNRNQLDADNDNIGDACDNCTDTDGDGLGNPGYALNTCAVDNCPTVANVSQLDTDSDTFGDACDNCPLVSNPTQADQNGDNVGDHCDGNVYCYQNDPPDGFLNVPYFYQMQAVGGVPPYNWVFLGGDLPFGCNFNGGAVGTITGPPSFNAEYFFTVAVFDAQDPIKSDTVSLSITVTSPPYICGDANQSGGVSISDAVYLIAYIFSGGPAPTPLISGDADCSGGVNISDAVYLIAHIFGGGPAPCAGC
;
A
#
# COMPACT_ATOMS: atom_id res chain seq x y z
N MET A 1 -39.62 -13.33 14.78
CA MET A 1 -39.38 -13.17 16.23
C MET A 1 -39.84 -11.78 16.64
N GLY A 2 -40.64 -11.66 17.72
CA GLY A 2 -41.21 -10.38 18.14
C GLY A 2 -40.20 -9.50 18.89
N TYR A 3 -40.47 -8.20 18.92
CA TYR A 3 -39.68 -7.15 19.59
C TYR A 3 -39.32 -7.44 21.08
N SER A 4 -40.00 -8.41 21.71
CA SER A 4 -39.86 -8.75 23.13
C SER A 4 -38.66 -9.63 23.50
N ASP A 5 -37.83 -10.08 22.53
CA ASP A 5 -36.80 -11.11 22.77
C ASP A 5 -35.34 -10.60 22.69
N CYS A 6 -35.11 -9.31 22.46
CA CYS A 6 -33.77 -8.74 22.22
C CYS A 6 -33.10 -8.08 23.43
N SER A 7 -33.81 -7.94 24.56
CA SER A 7 -33.30 -7.21 25.75
C SER A 7 -32.32 -7.99 26.61
N GLU A 8 -32.14 -9.29 26.36
CA GLU A 8 -31.30 -10.16 27.20
C GLU A 8 -29.84 -10.26 26.73
N PHE A 9 -29.53 -9.75 25.53
CA PHE A 9 -28.22 -9.98 24.88
C PHE A 9 -27.32 -8.75 24.77
N PHE A 10 -27.80 -7.54 25.06
CA PHE A 10 -27.04 -6.31 24.88
C PHE A 10 -27.24 -5.34 26.05
N THR A 11 -26.14 -4.75 26.53
CA THR A 11 -26.13 -3.84 27.68
C THR A 11 -26.57 -2.41 27.34
N ASP A 12 -26.58 -2.05 26.05
CA ASP A 12 -27.01 -0.74 25.54
C ASP A 12 -28.34 -0.84 24.77
N GLN A 13 -29.37 -0.12 25.24
CA GLN A 13 -30.70 -0.11 24.64
C GLN A 13 -30.77 0.56 23.25
N GLN A 14 -29.87 1.47 22.89
CA GLN A 14 -29.87 2.06 21.55
C GLN A 14 -29.22 1.14 20.51
N GLU A 15 -28.13 0.48 20.88
CA GLU A 15 -27.45 -0.49 20.00
C GLU A 15 -28.32 -1.73 19.76
N ALA A 16 -29.01 -2.22 20.80
CA ALA A 16 -29.98 -3.32 20.69
C ALA A 16 -31.15 -2.99 19.76
N ARG A 17 -31.63 -1.74 19.79
CA ARG A 17 -32.74 -1.27 18.93
C ARG A 17 -32.33 -1.16 17.47
N MET A 18 -31.14 -0.62 17.17
CA MET A 18 -30.65 -0.57 15.80
C MET A 18 -30.40 -1.97 15.24
N ARG A 19 -29.69 -2.84 15.98
CA ARG A 19 -29.34 -4.20 15.51
C ARG A 19 -30.56 -5.12 15.35
N CYS A 20 -31.57 -5.03 16.22
CA CYS A 20 -32.81 -5.80 16.04
C CYS A 20 -33.75 -5.20 14.99
N TRP A 21 -33.73 -3.88 14.74
CA TRP A 21 -34.48 -3.28 13.64
C TRP A 21 -33.85 -3.62 12.29
N THR A 22 -32.53 -3.56 12.14
CA THR A 22 -31.84 -4.03 10.92
C THR A 22 -32.05 -5.52 10.68
N ASN A 23 -31.98 -6.37 11.71
CA ASN A 23 -32.28 -7.80 11.56
C ASN A 23 -33.73 -8.05 11.15
N ALA A 24 -34.71 -7.33 11.70
CA ALA A 24 -36.11 -7.48 11.33
C ALA A 24 -36.41 -6.97 9.91
N VAL A 25 -35.77 -5.88 9.47
CA VAL A 25 -35.90 -5.33 8.11
C VAL A 25 -35.23 -6.25 7.09
N LEU A 26 -34.02 -6.76 7.38
CA LEU A 26 -33.32 -7.75 6.55
C LEU A 26 -34.12 -9.04 6.45
N GLN A 27 -34.64 -9.56 7.56
CA GLN A 27 -35.51 -10.74 7.56
C GLN A 27 -36.80 -10.52 6.76
N ASN A 28 -37.34 -9.30 6.71
CA ASN A 28 -38.51 -9.00 5.87
C ASN A 28 -38.11 -8.97 4.38
N TYR A 29 -37.00 -8.33 4.03
CA TYR A 29 -36.48 -8.28 2.66
C TYR A 29 -36.11 -9.66 2.09
N LEU A 30 -35.53 -10.53 2.92
CA LEU A 30 -35.13 -11.89 2.56
C LEU A 30 -36.32 -12.82 2.29
N ASN A 31 -37.49 -12.54 2.86
CA ASN A 31 -38.72 -13.31 2.66
C ASN A 31 -39.62 -12.72 1.56
N LEU A 32 -39.23 -11.61 0.95
CA LEU A 32 -39.91 -11.08 -0.23
C LEU A 32 -39.50 -11.90 -1.45
N ASP A 33 -40.35 -11.84 -2.46
CA ASP A 33 -40.12 -12.30 -3.83
C ASP A 33 -40.29 -11.03 -4.68
N VAL A 34 -39.17 -10.38 -5.02
CA VAL A 34 -39.18 -9.04 -5.59
C VAL A 34 -39.50 -9.06 -7.08
N ASP A 35 -39.12 -10.10 -7.79
CA ASP A 35 -39.35 -10.26 -9.22
C ASP A 35 -40.58 -11.14 -9.56
N ALA A 36 -41.26 -11.65 -8.53
CA ALA A 36 -42.50 -12.41 -8.59
C ALA A 36 -42.37 -13.74 -9.35
N ASP A 37 -41.22 -14.39 -9.26
CA ASP A 37 -40.96 -15.68 -9.92
C ASP A 37 -41.38 -16.89 -9.09
N GLY A 38 -41.72 -16.69 -7.80
CA GLY A 38 -42.13 -17.72 -6.86
C GLY A 38 -41.03 -18.22 -5.93
N ILE A 39 -39.82 -17.67 -6.00
CA ILE A 39 -38.69 -17.92 -5.12
C ILE A 39 -38.47 -16.67 -4.24
N ALA A 40 -38.22 -16.88 -2.95
CA ALA A 40 -37.95 -15.75 -2.05
C ALA A 40 -36.47 -15.31 -2.21
N ASN A 41 -36.20 -14.01 -2.13
CA ASN A 41 -34.88 -13.38 -2.28
C ASN A 41 -33.73 -14.10 -1.55
N ALA A 42 -34.00 -14.70 -0.38
CA ALA A 42 -32.99 -15.44 0.39
C ALA A 42 -32.54 -16.77 -0.23
N SER A 43 -33.37 -17.35 -1.08
CA SER A 43 -33.16 -18.63 -1.78
C SER A 43 -33.09 -18.45 -3.29
N ASP A 44 -33.17 -17.20 -3.75
CA ASP A 44 -33.17 -16.82 -5.15
C ASP A 44 -31.75 -16.43 -5.58
N ASN A 45 -31.20 -17.13 -6.56
CA ASN A 45 -29.89 -16.83 -7.14
C ASN A 45 -29.95 -15.69 -8.18
N CYS A 46 -31.12 -15.14 -8.49
CA CYS A 46 -31.33 -13.91 -9.24
C CYS A 46 -32.47 -13.03 -8.67
N PRO A 47 -32.32 -12.42 -7.48
CA PRO A 47 -33.42 -11.73 -6.76
C PRO A 47 -34.14 -10.56 -7.47
N LEU A 48 -33.65 -10.15 -8.63
CA LEU A 48 -34.17 -9.05 -9.44
C LEU A 48 -34.58 -9.49 -10.86
N VAL A 49 -34.35 -10.75 -11.22
CA VAL A 49 -34.56 -11.28 -12.57
C VAL A 49 -35.22 -12.65 -12.48
N SER A 50 -36.52 -12.67 -12.83
CA SER A 50 -37.35 -13.85 -12.71
C SER A 50 -36.73 -15.09 -13.36
N ASN A 51 -36.42 -16.09 -12.54
CA ASN A 51 -35.75 -17.31 -12.97
C ASN A 51 -36.19 -18.53 -12.14
N PHE A 52 -37.49 -18.83 -12.14
CA PHE A 52 -38.12 -19.94 -11.41
C PHE A 52 -37.37 -21.30 -11.43
N GLY A 53 -36.61 -21.58 -12.50
CA GLY A 53 -35.78 -22.78 -12.63
C GLY A 53 -34.52 -22.81 -11.75
N GLN A 54 -34.08 -21.66 -11.24
CA GLN A 54 -32.90 -21.45 -10.38
C GLN A 54 -31.67 -22.18 -10.94
N THR A 55 -31.49 -22.12 -12.27
CA THR A 55 -30.33 -22.73 -12.92
C THR A 55 -29.09 -21.89 -12.64
N ASP A 56 -27.96 -22.57 -12.48
CA ASP A 56 -26.66 -22.00 -12.10
C ASP A 56 -25.60 -22.97 -12.67
N ALA A 57 -25.12 -22.68 -13.87
CA ALA A 57 -24.33 -23.58 -14.68
C ALA A 57 -22.89 -23.76 -14.16
N ASP A 58 -22.34 -22.75 -13.50
CA ASP A 58 -20.96 -22.74 -13.00
C ASP A 58 -20.85 -22.81 -11.47
N ALA A 59 -21.99 -22.78 -10.77
CA ALA A 59 -22.15 -22.97 -9.33
C ALA A 59 -21.51 -21.86 -8.48
N ASP A 60 -21.56 -20.61 -8.95
CA ASP A 60 -21.00 -19.46 -8.27
C ASP A 60 -21.99 -18.71 -7.34
N THR A 61 -23.24 -19.19 -7.29
CA THR A 61 -24.41 -18.66 -6.56
C THR A 61 -25.19 -17.53 -7.25
N VAL A 62 -24.81 -17.13 -8.45
CA VAL A 62 -25.56 -16.25 -9.35
C VAL A 62 -26.25 -17.13 -10.39
N GLY A 63 -27.55 -16.94 -10.60
CA GLY A 63 -28.28 -17.78 -11.55
C GLY A 63 -28.01 -17.40 -13.01
N ASP A 64 -28.13 -18.37 -13.92
CA ASP A 64 -27.91 -18.17 -15.37
C ASP A 64 -28.71 -16.99 -15.97
N ALA A 65 -29.83 -16.62 -15.35
CA ALA A 65 -30.70 -15.56 -15.82
C ALA A 65 -30.14 -14.15 -15.58
N CYS A 66 -29.23 -14.01 -14.62
CA CYS A 66 -28.62 -12.75 -14.21
C CYS A 66 -27.09 -12.84 -14.11
N ASP A 67 -26.50 -13.92 -14.61
CA ASP A 67 -25.08 -14.17 -14.63
C ASP A 67 -24.44 -13.66 -15.94
N ASN A 68 -23.58 -12.65 -15.83
CA ASN A 68 -22.81 -12.07 -16.93
C ASN A 68 -21.63 -12.95 -17.38
N CYS A 69 -21.39 -14.09 -16.74
CA CYS A 69 -20.40 -15.09 -17.10
C CYS A 69 -20.87 -16.53 -16.88
N LEU A 70 -21.93 -16.94 -17.60
CA LEU A 70 -22.62 -18.26 -17.60
C LEU A 70 -21.81 -19.57 -17.41
N SER A 71 -20.49 -19.56 -17.55
CA SER A 71 -19.65 -20.75 -17.41
C SER A 71 -18.38 -20.51 -16.59
N THR A 72 -18.22 -19.32 -16.01
CA THR A 72 -16.99 -18.91 -15.30
C THR A 72 -17.34 -18.24 -13.98
N PRO A 73 -17.11 -18.91 -12.84
CA PRO A 73 -17.57 -18.43 -11.54
C PRO A 73 -17.08 -17.03 -11.19
N ASN A 74 -18.01 -16.09 -10.98
CA ASN A 74 -17.73 -14.68 -10.71
C ASN A 74 -18.86 -14.02 -9.90
N ARG A 75 -19.09 -14.49 -8.67
CA ARG A 75 -20.15 -14.01 -7.77
C ARG A 75 -20.27 -12.48 -7.61
N ASN A 76 -19.19 -11.75 -7.83
CA ASN A 76 -19.18 -10.28 -7.75
C ASN A 76 -19.81 -9.59 -8.98
N GLN A 77 -20.00 -10.31 -10.09
CA GLN A 77 -20.62 -9.85 -11.33
C GLN A 77 -20.04 -8.52 -11.82
N LEU A 78 -18.72 -8.35 -11.64
CA LEU A 78 -18.02 -7.16 -12.13
C LEU A 78 -18.04 -7.17 -13.66
N ASP A 79 -18.24 -5.99 -14.23
CA ASP A 79 -18.36 -5.69 -15.66
C ASP A 79 -17.85 -4.26 -15.83
N ALA A 80 -16.55 -4.12 -16.07
CA ALA A 80 -15.85 -2.84 -15.98
C ALA A 80 -16.19 -1.88 -17.13
N ASP A 81 -16.51 -2.40 -18.31
CA ASP A 81 -16.88 -1.63 -19.50
C ASP A 81 -18.39 -1.64 -19.80
N ASN A 82 -19.20 -2.39 -19.04
CA ASN A 82 -20.66 -2.45 -19.12
C ASN A 82 -21.18 -3.00 -20.45
N ASP A 83 -20.48 -3.96 -21.04
CA ASP A 83 -20.91 -4.63 -22.28
C ASP A 83 -21.83 -5.84 -22.03
N ASN A 84 -22.11 -6.14 -20.75
CA ASN A 84 -22.84 -7.30 -20.22
C ASN A 84 -22.07 -8.63 -20.28
N ILE A 85 -20.77 -8.60 -20.52
CA ILE A 85 -19.84 -9.71 -20.35
C ILE A 85 -19.00 -9.39 -19.12
N GLY A 86 -19.02 -10.26 -18.11
CA GLY A 86 -18.29 -9.96 -16.88
C GLY A 86 -16.78 -10.04 -17.06
N ASP A 87 -16.02 -9.30 -16.23
CA ASP A 87 -14.55 -9.27 -16.23
C ASP A 87 -13.90 -10.66 -16.17
N ALA A 88 -14.61 -11.64 -15.61
CA ALA A 88 -14.15 -13.02 -15.45
C ALA A 88 -14.21 -13.85 -16.73
N CYS A 89 -14.95 -13.43 -17.75
CA CYS A 89 -15.12 -14.14 -19.01
C CYS A 89 -15.02 -13.22 -20.24
N ASP A 90 -14.81 -11.93 -20.02
CA ASP A 90 -14.57 -10.94 -21.06
C ASP A 90 -13.14 -11.08 -21.63
N ASN A 91 -13.05 -11.08 -22.95
CA ASN A 91 -11.80 -11.21 -23.69
C ASN A 91 -11.29 -9.87 -24.23
N CYS A 92 -12.02 -8.80 -24.01
CA CYS A 92 -11.63 -7.44 -24.37
C CYS A 92 -12.42 -6.43 -23.55
N THR A 93 -11.97 -6.19 -22.32
CA THR A 93 -12.52 -5.14 -21.47
C THR A 93 -12.10 -3.79 -22.01
N ASP A 94 -13.04 -3.05 -22.61
CA ASP A 94 -12.83 -1.84 -23.42
C ASP A 94 -13.80 -0.74 -22.97
N THR A 95 -13.35 0.06 -22.01
CA THR A 95 -14.23 1.03 -21.33
C THR A 95 -14.66 2.20 -22.23
N ASP A 96 -13.88 2.56 -23.25
CA ASP A 96 -14.22 3.67 -24.14
C ASP A 96 -14.74 3.26 -25.52
N GLY A 97 -14.72 1.96 -25.81
CA GLY A 97 -15.35 1.34 -26.97
C GLY A 97 -14.59 1.59 -28.27
N ASP A 98 -13.28 1.80 -28.21
CA ASP A 98 -12.45 2.07 -29.39
C ASP A 98 -11.88 0.80 -30.05
N GLY A 99 -12.11 -0.36 -29.43
CA GLY A 99 -11.69 -1.68 -29.87
C GLY A 99 -10.35 -2.14 -29.30
N LEU A 100 -9.81 -1.42 -28.31
CA LEU A 100 -8.58 -1.73 -27.60
C LEU A 100 -8.88 -1.99 -26.11
N GLY A 101 -8.22 -2.99 -25.55
CA GLY A 101 -8.52 -3.45 -24.20
C GLY A 101 -7.74 -2.71 -23.14
N ASN A 102 -8.41 -2.36 -22.06
CA ASN A 102 -7.82 -1.79 -20.85
C ASN A 102 -6.61 -2.61 -20.35
N PRO A 103 -5.54 -1.96 -19.86
CA PRO A 103 -4.42 -2.66 -19.27
C PRO A 103 -4.81 -3.30 -17.93
N GLY A 104 -4.18 -4.42 -17.59
CA GLY A 104 -4.37 -5.11 -16.30
C GLY A 104 -5.41 -6.22 -16.28
N TYR A 105 -6.20 -6.41 -17.34
CA TYR A 105 -7.15 -7.52 -17.47
C TYR A 105 -6.48 -8.74 -18.10
N ALA A 106 -6.37 -9.83 -17.34
CA ALA A 106 -5.59 -11.02 -17.73
C ALA A 106 -6.19 -11.81 -18.90
N LEU A 107 -7.48 -11.62 -19.16
CA LEU A 107 -8.21 -12.29 -20.25
C LEU A 107 -8.22 -11.49 -21.55
N ASN A 108 -7.75 -10.24 -21.54
CA ASN A 108 -7.71 -9.41 -22.73
C ASN A 108 -6.87 -10.07 -23.83
N THR A 109 -7.52 -10.29 -24.97
CA THR A 109 -6.94 -10.83 -26.20
C THR A 109 -6.84 -9.78 -27.31
N CYS A 110 -7.53 -8.65 -27.15
CA CYS A 110 -7.35 -7.47 -27.99
C CYS A 110 -6.04 -6.75 -27.66
N ALA A 111 -5.66 -5.78 -28.51
CA ALA A 111 -4.48 -4.97 -28.27
C ALA A 111 -4.69 -4.09 -27.04
N VAL A 112 -3.63 -3.83 -26.27
CA VAL A 112 -3.70 -3.03 -25.05
C VAL A 112 -3.85 -1.56 -25.40
N ASP A 113 -4.76 -0.89 -24.70
CA ASP A 113 -5.02 0.54 -24.81
C ASP A 113 -4.12 1.37 -23.88
N ASN A 114 -3.43 2.37 -24.44
CA ASN A 114 -2.67 3.37 -23.70
C ASN A 114 -3.49 4.59 -23.26
N CYS A 115 -4.79 4.65 -23.57
CA CYS A 115 -5.76 5.62 -23.08
C CYS A 115 -7.12 5.00 -22.72
N PRO A 116 -7.21 4.17 -21.67
CA PRO A 116 -8.37 3.30 -21.34
C PRO A 116 -9.75 3.96 -21.13
N THR A 117 -9.82 5.28 -21.22
CA THR A 117 -11.03 6.07 -20.96
C THR A 117 -11.28 7.13 -22.03
N VAL A 118 -10.40 7.20 -23.03
CA VAL A 118 -10.44 8.20 -24.11
C VAL A 118 -10.09 7.52 -25.42
N ALA A 119 -11.15 7.22 -26.19
CA ALA A 119 -11.04 6.50 -27.45
C ALA A 119 -9.96 7.10 -28.37
N ASN A 120 -8.94 6.31 -28.70
CA ASN A 120 -7.74 6.79 -29.38
C ASN A 120 -7.06 5.75 -30.31
N VAL A 121 -7.80 4.82 -30.92
CA VAL A 121 -7.48 3.82 -31.98
C VAL A 121 -6.08 3.86 -32.63
N SER A 122 -5.55 5.04 -32.94
CA SER A 122 -4.17 5.25 -33.37
C SER A 122 -3.08 4.81 -32.38
N GLN A 123 -3.36 4.79 -31.07
CA GLN A 123 -2.39 4.50 -30.00
C GLN A 123 -1.09 5.32 -30.12
N LEU A 124 -1.21 6.57 -30.58
CA LEU A 124 -0.05 7.46 -30.68
C LEU A 124 0.43 7.81 -29.27
N ASP A 125 1.73 7.65 -29.06
CA ASP A 125 2.44 7.95 -27.82
C ASP A 125 3.77 8.60 -28.23
N THR A 126 3.78 9.93 -28.28
CA THR A 126 4.84 10.73 -28.88
C THR A 126 6.12 10.75 -28.05
N ASP A 127 6.02 10.69 -26.73
CA ASP A 127 7.17 10.74 -25.81
C ASP A 127 7.49 9.40 -25.13
N SER A 128 6.68 8.37 -25.40
CA SER A 128 6.86 6.98 -24.96
C SER A 128 6.79 6.80 -23.45
N ASP A 129 5.89 7.53 -22.78
CA ASP A 129 5.72 7.51 -21.32
C ASP A 129 4.65 6.55 -20.81
N THR A 130 4.03 5.78 -21.71
CA THR A 130 2.93 4.82 -21.53
C THR A 130 1.51 5.39 -21.59
N PHE A 131 1.34 6.71 -21.61
CA PHE A 131 0.05 7.35 -21.87
C PHE A 131 -0.01 7.80 -23.32
N GLY A 132 -1.12 7.51 -24.00
CA GLY A 132 -1.29 7.99 -25.37
C GLY A 132 -1.54 9.49 -25.43
N ASP A 133 -1.17 10.13 -26.54
CA ASP A 133 -1.35 11.58 -26.79
C ASP A 133 -2.79 12.08 -26.53
N ALA A 134 -3.78 11.18 -26.61
CA ALA A 134 -5.19 11.50 -26.39
C ALA A 134 -5.57 11.72 -24.91
N CYS A 135 -4.83 11.10 -23.99
CA CYS A 135 -5.07 11.13 -22.54
C CYS A 135 -3.86 11.59 -21.74
N ASP A 136 -2.73 11.85 -22.40
CA ASP A 136 -1.53 12.40 -21.79
C ASP A 136 -1.68 13.91 -21.56
N ASN A 137 -1.52 14.34 -20.30
CA ASN A 137 -1.53 15.74 -19.92
C ASN A 137 -0.20 16.48 -20.19
N CYS A 138 0.83 15.79 -20.69
CA CYS A 138 2.06 16.33 -21.26
C CYS A 138 2.56 15.57 -22.52
N PRO A 139 1.84 15.59 -23.66
CA PRO A 139 2.09 14.75 -24.87
C PRO A 139 3.49 14.75 -25.51
N LEU A 140 4.39 15.64 -25.07
CA LEU A 140 5.73 15.81 -25.62
C LEU A 140 6.83 15.65 -24.56
N VAL A 141 6.47 15.40 -23.30
CA VAL A 141 7.38 15.37 -22.15
C VAL A 141 7.00 14.24 -21.22
N SER A 142 7.76 13.15 -21.30
CA SER A 142 7.49 11.93 -20.55
C SER A 142 7.22 12.18 -19.06
N ASN A 143 6.03 11.79 -18.61
CA ASN A 143 5.54 11.96 -17.25
C ASN A 143 4.60 10.80 -16.85
N PRO A 144 5.13 9.56 -16.64
CA PRO A 144 4.33 8.35 -16.41
C PRO A 144 3.42 8.36 -15.16
N THR A 145 3.48 9.42 -14.34
CA THR A 145 2.60 9.58 -13.17
C THR A 145 1.38 10.46 -13.46
N GLN A 146 1.36 11.15 -14.61
CA GLN A 146 0.30 12.09 -15.03
C GLN A 146 -0.05 13.11 -13.93
N ALA A 147 0.94 13.50 -13.12
CA ALA A 147 0.72 14.38 -11.98
C ALA A 147 0.28 15.77 -12.47
N ASP A 148 -0.78 16.29 -11.85
CA ASP A 148 -1.32 17.63 -12.05
C ASP A 148 -1.77 18.18 -10.68
N GLN A 149 -0.87 18.89 -10.00
CA GLN A 149 -1.12 19.39 -8.66
C GLN A 149 -2.06 20.60 -8.63
N ASN A 150 -2.17 21.33 -9.73
CA ASN A 150 -2.92 22.57 -9.79
C ASN A 150 -4.35 22.37 -10.37
N GLY A 151 -4.60 21.21 -11.01
CA GLY A 151 -5.89 20.78 -11.52
C GLY A 151 -6.32 21.51 -12.80
N ASP A 152 -5.38 22.05 -13.59
CA ASP A 152 -5.67 22.76 -14.84
C ASP A 152 -5.64 21.85 -16.09
N ASN A 153 -5.38 20.55 -15.90
CA ASN A 153 -5.20 19.51 -16.93
C ASN A 153 -3.96 19.68 -17.79
N VAL A 154 -2.98 20.47 -17.35
CA VAL A 154 -1.62 20.48 -17.91
C VAL A 154 -0.72 19.84 -16.86
N GLY A 155 -0.01 18.76 -17.24
CA GLY A 155 0.77 18.01 -16.27
C GLY A 155 1.93 18.82 -15.69
N ASP A 156 2.33 18.48 -14.46
CA ASP A 156 3.40 19.13 -13.70
C ASP A 156 4.73 19.19 -14.48
N HIS A 157 4.94 18.30 -15.46
CA HIS A 157 6.18 18.26 -16.26
C HIS A 157 6.21 19.31 -17.39
N CYS A 158 5.06 19.87 -17.77
CA CYS A 158 4.93 20.76 -18.93
C CYS A 158 4.11 22.05 -18.66
N ASP A 159 3.57 22.24 -17.46
CA ASP A 159 2.79 23.44 -17.09
C ASP A 159 3.64 24.71 -16.87
N GLY A 160 4.96 24.55 -16.74
CA GLY A 160 5.92 25.63 -16.55
C GLY A 160 6.08 26.10 -15.10
N ASN A 161 5.47 25.44 -14.11
CA ASN A 161 5.78 25.61 -12.70
C ASN A 161 6.75 24.52 -12.24
N VAL A 162 7.36 24.69 -11.06
CA VAL A 162 8.20 23.67 -10.43
C VAL A 162 7.47 23.17 -9.18
N TYR A 163 7.52 21.87 -8.95
CA TYR A 163 6.89 21.26 -7.79
C TYR A 163 7.86 20.36 -7.03
N CYS A 164 7.78 20.37 -5.71
CA CYS A 164 8.40 19.34 -4.87
C CYS A 164 7.65 18.03 -5.07
N TYR A 165 8.37 16.93 -5.27
CA TYR A 165 7.74 15.62 -5.29
C TYR A 165 7.26 15.25 -3.87
N GLN A 166 5.95 15.15 -3.67
CA GLN A 166 5.30 15.04 -2.34
C GLN A 166 5.30 13.62 -1.76
N ASN A 167 6.42 12.90 -1.86
CA ASN A 167 6.58 11.65 -1.13
C ASN A 167 7.42 11.90 0.12
N ASP A 168 6.89 11.49 1.26
CA ASP A 168 7.67 11.48 2.49
C ASP A 168 8.94 10.64 2.28
N PRO A 169 10.11 11.15 2.73
CA PRO A 169 11.33 10.36 2.71
C PRO A 169 11.11 9.04 3.47
N PRO A 170 11.79 7.95 3.07
CA PRO A 170 11.73 6.71 3.83
C PRO A 170 12.16 6.90 5.28
N ASP A 171 11.56 6.12 6.18
CA ASP A 171 11.96 6.09 7.58
C ASP A 171 13.43 5.65 7.74
N GLY A 172 14.06 6.16 8.79
CA GLY A 172 15.45 5.87 9.13
C GLY A 172 15.60 4.91 10.31
N PHE A 173 16.76 4.29 10.42
CA PHE A 173 17.14 3.49 11.58
C PHE A 173 18.28 4.12 12.38
N LEU A 174 18.22 3.96 13.69
CA LEU A 174 19.21 4.48 14.62
C LEU A 174 20.62 3.95 14.28
N ASN A 175 21.57 4.87 14.15
CA ASN A 175 22.99 4.67 13.81
C ASN A 175 23.25 3.99 12.45
N VAL A 176 22.22 3.87 11.59
CA VAL A 176 22.36 3.34 10.24
C VAL A 176 22.54 4.51 9.26
N PRO A 177 23.49 4.45 8.30
CA PRO A 177 23.64 5.48 7.30
C PRO A 177 22.33 5.75 6.56
N TYR A 178 21.90 7.00 6.58
CA TYR A 178 20.72 7.48 5.89
C TYR A 178 21.14 8.35 4.70
N PHE A 179 20.47 8.12 3.56
CA PHE A 179 20.62 8.92 2.36
C PHE A 179 19.24 9.08 1.73
N TYR A 180 18.84 10.32 1.49
CA TYR A 180 17.65 10.64 0.72
C TYR A 180 17.97 11.80 -0.23
N GLN A 181 17.48 11.71 -1.46
CA GLN A 181 17.61 12.78 -2.45
C GLN A 181 16.22 13.33 -2.76
N MET A 182 16.08 14.64 -2.61
CA MET A 182 14.86 15.35 -2.97
C MET A 182 14.66 15.31 -4.49
N GLN A 183 13.40 15.23 -4.89
CA GLN A 183 12.99 15.18 -6.29
C GLN A 183 12.04 16.35 -6.57
N ALA A 184 12.18 16.93 -7.76
CA ALA A 184 11.29 17.97 -8.25
C ALA A 184 10.85 17.64 -9.67
N VAL A 185 9.64 18.06 -10.00
CA VAL A 185 9.02 17.93 -11.33
C VAL A 185 8.70 19.31 -11.88
N GLY A 186 8.67 19.43 -13.20
CA GLY A 186 8.44 20.71 -13.87
C GLY A 186 9.59 21.71 -13.77
N GLY A 187 9.32 22.94 -14.19
CA GLY A 187 10.28 24.04 -14.16
C GLY A 187 11.46 23.84 -15.11
N VAL A 188 12.47 24.71 -14.99
CA VAL A 188 13.71 24.61 -15.77
C VAL A 188 14.89 24.28 -14.85
N PRO A 189 15.59 23.14 -15.03
CA PRO A 189 16.81 22.86 -14.29
C PRO A 189 17.96 23.80 -14.69
N PRO A 190 18.98 24.01 -13.83
CA PRO A 190 19.23 23.32 -12.57
C PRO A 190 18.34 23.82 -11.43
N TYR A 191 17.87 22.89 -10.60
CA TYR A 191 17.12 23.22 -9.40
C TYR A 191 18.04 23.68 -8.27
N ASN A 192 17.50 24.51 -7.38
CA ASN A 192 18.16 24.97 -6.17
C ASN A 192 17.29 24.66 -4.95
N TRP A 193 17.79 23.77 -4.08
CA TRP A 193 17.12 23.29 -2.89
C TRP A 193 17.50 24.08 -1.64
N VAL A 194 16.50 24.47 -0.85
CA VAL A 194 16.69 25.28 0.36
C VAL A 194 15.94 24.66 1.54
N PHE A 195 16.62 24.55 2.69
CA PHE A 195 15.98 24.18 3.94
C PHE A 195 15.32 25.42 4.56
N LEU A 196 14.01 25.37 4.79
CA LEU A 196 13.25 26.51 5.33
C LEU A 196 13.12 26.44 6.85
N GLY A 197 13.04 25.24 7.45
CA GLY A 197 12.92 25.09 8.90
C GLY A 197 12.45 23.71 9.35
N GLY A 198 12.27 23.56 10.67
CA GLY A 198 11.91 22.30 11.34
C GLY A 198 13.12 21.53 11.87
N ASP A 199 12.90 20.29 12.26
CA ASP A 199 13.91 19.41 12.83
C ASP A 199 14.22 18.27 11.84
N LEU A 200 15.52 18.08 11.55
CA LEU A 200 15.99 16.87 10.88
C LEU A 200 16.37 15.82 11.93
N PRO A 201 16.43 14.52 11.56
CA PRO A 201 16.99 13.51 12.43
C PRO A 201 18.34 13.94 13.01
N PHE A 202 18.51 13.85 14.32
CA PHE A 202 19.80 14.17 14.95
C PHE A 202 20.91 13.35 14.28
N GLY A 203 22.02 13.98 13.89
CA GLY A 203 23.12 13.32 13.15
C GLY A 203 22.97 13.35 11.62
N CYS A 204 21.80 13.74 11.09
CA CYS A 204 21.60 14.01 9.67
C CYS A 204 21.79 15.49 9.35
N ASN A 205 22.17 15.77 8.09
CA ASN A 205 22.35 17.12 7.55
C ASN A 205 21.64 17.24 6.20
N PHE A 206 21.09 18.42 5.92
CA PHE A 206 20.57 18.76 4.59
C PHE A 206 21.65 19.45 3.75
N ASN A 207 22.04 18.82 2.65
CA ASN A 207 22.92 19.37 1.64
C ASN A 207 22.07 19.99 0.53
N GLY A 208 21.75 21.29 0.67
CA GLY A 208 20.96 22.06 -0.29
C GLY A 208 21.71 22.43 -1.57
N GLY A 209 21.24 23.46 -2.27
CA GLY A 209 21.78 23.88 -3.57
C GLY A 209 21.34 22.93 -4.69
N ALA A 210 22.24 22.63 -5.63
CA ALA A 210 21.94 21.75 -6.77
C ALA A 210 21.78 20.26 -6.40
N VAL A 211 22.10 19.87 -5.17
CA VAL A 211 22.15 18.46 -4.75
C VAL A 211 20.84 18.03 -4.08
N GLY A 212 20.36 18.80 -3.09
CA GLY A 212 19.12 18.53 -2.38
C GLY A 212 19.09 17.16 -1.70
N THR A 213 20.03 16.85 -0.80
CA THR A 213 20.06 15.54 -0.11
C THR A 213 20.01 15.66 1.40
N ILE A 214 19.47 14.64 2.06
CA ILE A 214 19.61 14.42 3.51
C ILE A 214 20.59 13.27 3.72
N THR A 215 21.64 13.51 4.50
CA THR A 215 22.69 12.51 4.75
C THR A 215 23.15 12.48 6.19
N GLY A 216 23.48 11.30 6.70
CA GLY A 216 24.11 11.08 8.00
C GLY A 216 23.57 9.80 8.65
N PRO A 217 24.10 9.34 9.77
CA PRO A 217 23.41 8.36 10.58
C PRO A 217 22.49 9.07 11.60
N PRO A 218 21.17 8.78 11.63
CA PRO A 218 20.29 9.23 12.69
C PRO A 218 20.77 8.73 14.06
N SER A 219 20.78 9.57 15.08
CA SER A 219 21.33 9.24 16.40
C SER A 219 20.30 9.31 17.54
N PHE A 220 19.02 9.52 17.22
CA PHE A 220 17.95 9.59 18.22
C PHE A 220 16.63 9.11 17.62
N ASN A 221 15.85 8.37 18.41
CA ASN A 221 14.54 7.85 18.00
C ASN A 221 13.47 8.92 18.22
N ALA A 222 12.87 9.39 17.14
CA ALA A 222 11.74 10.31 17.16
C ALA A 222 11.12 10.37 15.76
N GLU A 223 9.98 11.03 15.66
CA GLU A 223 9.45 11.55 14.41
C GLU A 223 9.92 12.99 14.24
N TYR A 224 10.43 13.31 13.07
CA TYR A 224 11.01 14.60 12.72
C TYR A 224 10.19 15.27 11.63
N PHE A 225 9.86 16.54 11.79
CA PHE A 225 9.11 17.33 10.80
C PHE A 225 9.95 18.49 10.30
N PHE A 226 10.04 18.64 8.99
CA PHE A 226 10.83 19.71 8.38
C PHE A 226 10.22 20.22 7.08
N THR A 227 10.63 21.41 6.66
CA THR A 227 10.14 22.08 5.45
C THR A 227 11.31 22.43 4.53
N VAL A 228 11.16 22.10 3.25
CA VAL A 228 12.10 22.44 2.18
C VAL A 228 11.42 23.21 1.06
N ALA A 229 12.22 23.91 0.28
CA ALA A 229 11.80 24.58 -0.94
C ALA A 229 12.69 24.17 -2.11
N VAL A 230 12.08 24.10 -3.29
CA VAL A 230 12.78 24.00 -4.57
C VAL A 230 12.56 25.29 -5.36
N PHE A 231 13.62 25.76 -6.02
CA PHE A 231 13.58 26.86 -6.97
C PHE A 231 14.11 26.36 -8.31
N ASP A 232 13.50 26.79 -9.41
CA ASP A 232 14.00 26.50 -10.74
C ASP A 232 14.90 27.63 -11.29
N ALA A 233 15.36 27.48 -12.53
CA ALA A 233 16.23 28.43 -13.23
C ALA A 233 15.50 29.32 -14.24
N GLN A 234 14.16 29.38 -14.21
CA GLN A 234 13.38 30.24 -15.10
C GLN A 234 13.57 31.74 -14.77
N ASP A 235 13.17 32.61 -15.69
CA ASP A 235 12.99 34.05 -15.45
C ASP A 235 11.57 34.46 -15.85
N PRO A 236 10.66 34.71 -14.88
CA PRO A 236 10.88 34.73 -13.43
C PRO A 236 11.08 33.33 -12.82
N ILE A 237 11.89 33.24 -11.75
CA ILE A 237 12.12 32.00 -11.01
C ILE A 237 10.79 31.50 -10.42
N LYS A 238 10.53 30.20 -10.58
CA LYS A 238 9.44 29.49 -9.92
C LYS A 238 9.95 28.77 -8.67
N SER A 239 9.03 28.56 -7.73
CA SER A 239 9.35 27.87 -6.50
C SER A 239 8.15 27.13 -5.94
N ASP A 240 8.43 26.03 -5.25
CA ASP A 240 7.45 25.30 -4.46
C ASP A 240 8.04 24.87 -3.11
N THR A 241 7.16 24.62 -2.15
CA THR A 241 7.51 24.31 -0.76
C THR A 241 6.73 23.11 -0.25
N VAL A 242 7.42 22.20 0.43
CA VAL A 242 6.81 21.01 1.01
C VAL A 242 7.24 20.80 2.46
N SER A 243 6.32 20.33 3.29
CA SER A 243 6.59 19.83 4.64
C SER A 243 6.59 18.30 4.61
N LEU A 244 7.62 17.69 5.16
CA LEU A 244 7.88 16.25 5.13
C LEU A 244 8.18 15.74 6.54
N SER A 245 8.05 14.43 6.75
CA SER A 245 8.53 13.78 7.97
C SER A 245 9.48 12.62 7.73
N ILE A 246 10.31 12.32 8.74
CA ILE A 246 11.12 11.11 8.81
C ILE A 246 10.91 10.51 10.20
N THR A 247 10.47 9.26 10.28
CA THR A 247 10.47 8.53 11.55
C THR A 247 11.78 7.78 11.70
N VAL A 248 12.44 7.96 12.85
CA VAL A 248 13.63 7.18 13.22
C VAL A 248 13.25 6.18 14.29
N THR A 249 13.42 4.91 13.96
CA THR A 249 13.21 3.80 14.89
C THR A 249 14.52 3.04 15.12
N SER A 250 14.53 2.20 16.15
CA SER A 250 15.62 1.24 16.30
C SER A 250 15.58 0.24 15.14
N PRO A 251 16.73 -0.16 14.56
CA PRO A 251 16.76 -1.18 13.52
C PRO A 251 16.07 -2.47 14.02
N PRO A 252 15.36 -3.19 13.13
CA PRO A 252 14.84 -4.50 13.48
C PRO A 252 16.01 -5.41 13.86
N TYR A 253 15.87 -6.15 14.96
CA TYR A 253 16.87 -7.11 15.41
C TYR A 253 16.20 -8.46 15.63
N ILE A 254 17.02 -9.52 15.55
CA ILE A 254 16.59 -10.88 15.87
C ILE A 254 17.10 -11.19 17.27
N CYS A 255 16.19 -11.63 18.13
CA CYS A 255 16.53 -12.19 19.42
C CYS A 255 17.47 -13.38 19.31
N GLY A 256 18.58 -13.32 20.01
CA GLY A 256 19.62 -14.32 19.94
C GLY A 256 20.63 -14.13 18.80
N ASP A 257 20.45 -13.13 17.92
CA ASP A 257 21.46 -12.70 16.94
C ASP A 257 22.33 -11.59 17.55
N ALA A 258 23.18 -12.00 18.49
CA ALA A 258 24.00 -11.08 19.29
C ALA A 258 25.08 -10.36 18.46
N ASN A 259 25.50 -10.96 17.34
CA ASN A 259 26.52 -10.37 16.45
C ASN A 259 25.94 -9.70 15.19
N GLN A 260 24.60 -9.66 15.05
CA GLN A 260 23.87 -9.06 13.92
C GLN A 260 24.25 -9.66 12.55
N SER A 261 24.44 -10.98 12.50
CA SER A 261 24.75 -11.69 11.26
C SER A 261 23.52 -11.99 10.39
N GLY A 262 22.31 -11.64 10.86
CA GLY A 262 21.04 -11.88 10.18
C GLY A 262 20.38 -13.21 10.57
N GLY A 263 20.80 -13.83 11.68
CA GLY A 263 20.24 -15.07 12.16
C GLY A 263 20.91 -15.61 13.43
N VAL A 264 20.24 -16.54 14.10
CA VAL A 264 20.72 -17.15 15.35
C VAL A 264 21.66 -18.32 15.03
N SER A 265 22.91 -18.23 15.47
CA SER A 265 23.96 -19.20 15.20
C SER A 265 24.91 -19.42 16.38
N ILE A 266 25.82 -20.38 16.25
CA ILE A 266 26.83 -20.63 17.31
C ILE A 266 27.78 -19.43 17.48
N SER A 267 27.97 -18.63 16.43
CA SER A 267 28.77 -17.42 16.49
C SER A 267 28.16 -16.39 17.44
N ASP A 268 26.84 -16.41 17.65
CA ASP A 268 26.14 -15.52 18.59
C ASP A 268 26.39 -15.92 20.04
N ALA A 269 26.31 -17.22 20.35
CA ALA A 269 26.67 -17.71 21.68
C ALA A 269 28.16 -17.43 22.00
N VAL A 270 29.05 -17.59 21.01
CA VAL A 270 30.47 -17.24 21.17
C VAL A 270 30.65 -15.74 21.39
N TYR A 271 29.91 -14.91 20.66
CA TYR A 271 29.92 -13.46 20.81
C TYR A 271 29.44 -13.04 22.22
N LEU A 272 28.36 -13.62 22.73
CA LEU A 272 27.87 -13.38 24.09
C LEU A 272 28.88 -13.79 25.15
N ILE A 273 29.51 -14.97 25.02
CA ILE A 273 30.56 -15.41 25.94
C ILE A 273 31.75 -14.44 25.93
N ALA A 274 32.14 -13.94 24.75
CA ALA A 274 33.22 -12.97 24.62
C ALA A 274 32.85 -11.61 25.25
N TYR A 275 31.62 -11.13 25.05
CA TYR A 275 31.10 -9.93 25.70
C TYR A 275 31.09 -10.07 27.23
N ILE A 276 30.52 -11.16 27.76
CA ILE A 276 30.32 -11.39 29.20
C ILE A 276 31.64 -11.59 29.95
N PHE A 277 32.56 -12.40 29.41
CA PHE A 277 33.75 -12.85 30.14
C PHE A 277 35.06 -12.28 29.62
N SER A 278 35.10 -11.83 28.37
CA SER A 278 36.35 -11.47 27.68
C SER A 278 36.43 -9.98 27.30
N GLY A 279 35.45 -9.16 27.68
CA GLY A 279 35.41 -7.72 27.40
C GLY A 279 35.16 -7.39 25.92
N GLY A 280 34.51 -8.28 25.19
CA GLY A 280 34.05 -8.03 23.82
C GLY A 280 33.00 -6.89 23.74
N PRO A 281 32.72 -6.38 22.53
CA PRO A 281 31.66 -5.38 22.34
C PRO A 281 30.28 -5.92 22.75
N ALA A 282 29.43 -5.05 23.29
CA ALA A 282 28.05 -5.41 23.63
C ALA A 282 27.21 -5.68 22.36
N PRO A 283 26.20 -6.58 22.43
CA PRO A 283 25.17 -6.67 21.40
C PRO A 283 24.49 -5.32 21.17
N THR A 284 24.04 -5.06 19.93
CA THR A 284 23.34 -3.82 19.58
C THR A 284 22.05 -4.15 18.81
N PRO A 285 20.86 -3.83 19.35
CA PRO A 285 20.63 -3.35 20.71
C PRO A 285 21.07 -4.39 21.75
N LEU A 286 21.37 -3.96 22.99
CA LEU A 286 21.84 -4.87 24.04
C LEU A 286 20.89 -6.08 24.21
N ILE A 287 19.59 -5.82 24.11
CA ILE A 287 18.55 -6.84 24.27
C ILE A 287 18.53 -7.90 23.17
N SER A 288 19.20 -7.70 22.02
CA SER A 288 19.34 -8.76 21.01
C SER A 288 20.14 -9.96 21.55
N GLY A 289 20.94 -9.75 22.60
CA GLY A 289 21.64 -10.81 23.31
C GLY A 289 20.84 -11.53 24.39
N ASP A 290 19.62 -11.10 24.72
CA ASP A 290 18.77 -11.66 25.77
C ASP A 290 17.89 -12.79 25.18
N ALA A 291 18.54 -13.88 24.76
CA ALA A 291 17.89 -14.96 24.03
C ALA A 291 16.80 -15.68 24.85
N ASP A 292 16.90 -15.66 26.18
CA ASP A 292 15.94 -16.29 27.09
C ASP A 292 14.86 -15.33 27.62
N CYS A 293 14.89 -14.06 27.21
CA CYS A 293 13.95 -13.01 27.62
C CYS A 293 13.90 -12.80 29.15
N SER A 294 15.03 -13.00 29.85
CA SER A 294 15.11 -12.79 31.29
C SER A 294 15.22 -11.31 31.69
N GLY A 295 15.37 -10.41 30.72
CA GLY A 295 15.53 -8.97 30.90
C GLY A 295 17.00 -8.55 31.06
N GLY A 296 17.96 -9.44 30.82
CA GLY A 296 19.38 -9.11 30.95
C GLY A 296 20.32 -10.11 30.29
N VAL A 297 21.26 -9.60 29.49
CA VAL A 297 22.26 -10.41 28.77
C VAL A 297 23.31 -10.98 29.71
N ASN A 298 23.28 -12.30 29.91
CA ASN A 298 24.19 -13.02 30.78
C ASN A 298 24.49 -14.45 30.26
N ILE A 299 25.16 -15.28 31.07
CA ILE A 299 25.59 -16.62 30.63
C ILE A 299 24.41 -17.56 30.36
N SER A 300 23.24 -17.32 30.94
CA SER A 300 22.04 -18.09 30.64
C SER A 300 21.66 -17.97 29.18
N ASP A 301 21.79 -16.79 28.58
CA ASP A 301 21.49 -16.55 27.16
C ASP A 301 22.40 -17.34 26.23
N ALA A 302 23.71 -17.33 26.49
CA ALA A 302 24.65 -18.11 25.69
C ALA A 302 24.37 -19.62 25.80
N VAL A 303 24.03 -20.11 27.00
CA VAL A 303 23.64 -21.51 27.21
C VAL A 303 22.31 -21.82 26.50
N TYR A 304 21.35 -20.89 26.54
CA TYR A 304 20.06 -21.00 25.86
C TYR A 304 20.24 -21.14 24.36
N LEU A 305 21.08 -20.29 23.75
CA LEU A 305 21.41 -20.36 22.33
C LEU A 305 22.05 -21.70 21.96
N ILE A 306 23.04 -22.18 22.74
CA ILE A 306 23.68 -23.47 22.50
C ILE A 306 22.66 -24.62 22.58
N ALA A 307 21.75 -24.57 23.56
CA ALA A 307 20.68 -25.56 23.73
C ALA A 307 19.66 -25.54 22.58
N HIS A 308 19.30 -24.36 22.08
CA HIS A 308 18.45 -24.22 20.90
C HIS A 308 19.12 -24.81 19.65
N ILE A 309 20.37 -24.40 19.39
CA ILE A 309 21.11 -24.76 18.16
C ILE A 309 21.41 -26.26 18.08
N PHE A 310 21.82 -26.88 19.19
CA PHE A 310 22.30 -28.28 19.19
C PHE A 310 21.42 -29.25 19.98
N GLY A 311 20.63 -28.77 20.94
CA GLY A 311 19.88 -29.59 21.88
C GLY A 311 18.39 -29.73 21.57
N GLY A 312 17.88 -29.08 20.51
CA GLY A 312 16.45 -29.04 20.21
C GLY A 312 15.65 -28.21 21.22
N GLY A 313 16.30 -27.28 21.92
CA GLY A 313 15.65 -26.35 22.83
C GLY A 313 14.74 -25.34 22.10
N PRO A 314 13.89 -24.61 22.84
CA PRO A 314 13.00 -23.61 22.24
C PRO A 314 13.77 -22.53 21.50
N ALA A 315 13.16 -21.96 20.45
CA ALA A 315 13.73 -20.81 19.75
C ALA A 315 13.80 -19.60 20.68
N PRO A 316 14.76 -18.68 20.47
CA PRO A 316 14.78 -17.38 21.15
C PRO A 316 13.43 -16.69 21.02
N CYS A 317 13.07 -15.93 22.05
CA CYS A 317 11.79 -15.25 22.08
C CYS A 317 11.61 -14.31 20.87
N ALA A 318 10.36 -14.10 20.43
CA ALA A 318 10.07 -13.27 19.27
C ALA A 318 10.25 -11.75 19.51
N GLY A 319 10.57 -11.35 20.75
CA GLY A 319 10.68 -9.97 21.20
C GLY A 319 11.32 -9.89 22.59
N CYS A 320 12.64 -9.94 22.59
CA CYS A 320 13.52 -9.18 23.46
C CYS A 320 13.40 -7.73 22.94
#